data_AF-A0A132GST7-F1
#
_entry.id   AF-A0A132GST7-F1
#
_cell.length_a   1.000
_cell.length_b   1.000
_cell.length_c   1.000
_cell.angle_alpha   90.00
_cell.angle_beta   90.00
_cell.angle_gamma   90.00
#
_symmetry.space_group_name_H-M   'P 1'
#
loop_
_entity.id
_entity.type
_entity.pdbx_description
1 polymer ?
#
loop_
_entity_poly.entity_id
_entity_poly.type
_entity_poly.pdbx_seq_one_letter_code
_entity_poly.pdbx_strand_id
1 'polypeptide(L)'
;GKEMWFTSIYKSKIVGKQEKLKELKIGRNAGSIAWEPFFTECESIEKVISEIDNPIDIHINMFSTKTYLNATLYVPKGTKERYAACQGWSNFFNITDEDVPTNIGTVKVKSDSECYYDLWGRKQTYSQKGITIVRFPDGTVRKIYK
;
A
#
# COMPACT_ATOMS: atom_id res chain seq x y z
N GLY A 1 -11.97 -29.78 16.03
CA GLY A 1 -11.03 -30.34 15.04
C GLY A 1 -11.45 -30.07 13.60
N LYS A 2 -11.44 -28.80 13.15
CA LYS A 2 -11.62 -28.43 11.73
C LYS A 2 -10.64 -27.37 11.22
N GLU A 3 -9.67 -26.94 12.02
CA GLU A 3 -8.76 -25.84 11.65
C GLU A 3 -7.40 -26.28 11.07
N MET A 4 -7.08 -27.58 11.12
CA MET A 4 -5.74 -28.08 10.78
C MET A 4 -5.50 -28.30 9.27
N TRP A 5 -6.54 -28.28 8.44
CA TRP A 5 -6.39 -28.60 7.00
C TRP A 5 -6.28 -27.37 6.09
N PHE A 6 -6.80 -26.20 6.51
CA PHE A 6 -6.61 -24.96 5.75
C PHE A 6 -5.18 -24.41 5.87
N THR A 7 -4.51 -24.61 7.01
CA THR A 7 -3.13 -24.16 7.23
C THR A 7 -2.10 -24.92 6.40
N SER A 8 -2.40 -26.18 6.02
CA SER A 8 -1.48 -27.04 5.26
C SER A 8 -1.35 -26.66 3.79
N ILE A 9 -2.45 -26.21 3.15
CA ILE A 9 -2.47 -25.85 1.72
C ILE A 9 -1.83 -24.48 1.48
N TYR A 10 -1.92 -23.55 2.45
CA TYR A 10 -1.19 -22.28 2.41
C TYR A 10 0.29 -22.44 2.83
N LYS A 11 0.61 -23.37 3.75
CA LYS A 11 2.00 -23.69 4.12
C LYS A 11 2.81 -24.14 2.89
N SER A 12 2.29 -25.04 2.05
CA SER A 12 3.09 -25.60 0.94
C SER A 12 3.41 -24.62 -0.20
N LYS A 13 2.68 -23.50 -0.33
CA LYS A 13 2.89 -22.53 -1.41
C LYS A 13 3.74 -21.31 -1.03
N ILE A 14 3.85 -21.01 0.27
CA ILE A 14 4.70 -19.91 0.80
C ILE A 14 5.98 -20.45 1.44
N VAL A 15 5.99 -21.68 1.97
CA VAL A 15 7.13 -22.30 2.67
C VAL A 15 7.96 -23.14 1.70
N GLY A 16 8.64 -22.47 0.77
CA GLY A 16 9.83 -23.01 0.13
C GLY A 16 10.94 -21.98 0.32
N LYS A 17 12.17 -22.41 0.58
CA LYS A 17 13.35 -21.53 0.68
C LYS A 17 13.38 -20.53 -0.47
N GLN A 18 12.89 -19.30 -0.26
CA GLN A 18 12.89 -18.26 -1.29
C GLN A 18 14.19 -17.47 -1.18
N GLU A 19 15.28 -18.03 -1.67
CA GLU A 19 16.61 -17.36 -1.68
C GLU A 19 16.62 -16.04 -2.48
N LYS A 20 15.56 -15.78 -3.26
CA LYS A 20 15.45 -14.63 -4.17
C LYS A 20 14.33 -13.65 -3.82
N LEU A 21 13.59 -13.85 -2.73
CA LEU A 21 12.50 -12.94 -2.39
C LEU A 21 13.06 -11.62 -1.84
N LYS A 22 12.98 -10.56 -2.64
CA LYS A 22 13.43 -9.21 -2.27
C LYS A 22 12.33 -8.36 -1.66
N GLU A 23 11.07 -8.64 -1.99
CA GLU A 23 9.90 -7.86 -1.57
C GLU A 23 8.83 -8.78 -0.99
N LEU A 24 8.36 -8.45 0.22
CA LEU A 24 7.25 -9.13 0.87
C LEU A 24 6.09 -8.15 1.05
N LYS A 25 4.89 -8.54 0.63
CA LYS A 25 3.66 -7.78 0.85
C LYS A 25 2.73 -8.53 1.80
N ILE A 26 2.34 -7.85 2.88
CA ILE A 26 1.43 -8.34 3.92
C ILE A 26 0.11 -7.59 3.78
N GLY A 27 -0.91 -8.29 3.30
CA GLY A 27 -2.23 -7.72 3.07
C GLY A 27 -2.99 -7.44 4.37
N ARG A 28 -3.94 -6.51 4.30
CA ARG A 28 -4.76 -6.00 5.44
C ARG A 28 -5.46 -7.08 6.28
N ASN A 29 -5.75 -8.26 5.71
CA ASN A 29 -6.43 -9.38 6.37
C ASN A 29 -5.48 -10.45 6.95
N ALA A 30 -4.19 -10.13 7.10
CA ALA A 30 -3.16 -10.98 7.71
C ALA A 30 -3.33 -11.21 9.24
N GLY A 31 -4.54 -11.15 9.78
CA GLY A 31 -4.81 -11.19 11.23
C GLY A 31 -4.42 -12.49 11.96
N SER A 32 -3.91 -13.51 11.26
CA SER A 32 -3.53 -14.81 11.84
C SER A 32 -2.12 -15.28 11.47
N ILE A 33 -1.24 -14.42 10.93
CA ILE A 33 0.15 -14.82 10.60
C ILE A 33 1.08 -14.77 11.84
N ALA A 34 0.55 -14.39 13.01
CA ALA A 34 1.34 -13.90 14.15
C ALA A 34 2.04 -14.97 15.03
N TRP A 35 1.82 -16.26 14.81
CA TRP A 35 2.19 -17.28 15.81
C TRP A 35 3.39 -18.16 15.45
N GLU A 36 3.85 -18.16 14.20
CA GLU A 36 5.00 -18.97 13.78
C GLU A 36 6.07 -18.11 13.08
N PRO A 37 7.36 -18.44 13.24
CA PRO A 37 8.46 -17.79 12.53
C PRO A 37 8.46 -18.20 11.05
N PHE A 38 7.73 -17.47 10.20
CA PHE A 38 7.55 -17.83 8.78
C PHE A 38 8.69 -17.39 7.85
N PHE A 39 9.41 -16.30 8.17
CA PHE A 39 10.39 -15.67 7.26
C PHE A 39 11.82 -15.63 7.83
N THR A 40 12.15 -16.54 8.75
CA THR A 40 13.48 -16.63 9.37
C THR A 40 14.57 -17.04 8.39
N GLU A 41 14.24 -17.85 7.38
CA GLU A 41 15.20 -18.31 6.36
C GLU A 41 15.29 -17.35 5.16
N CYS A 42 14.50 -16.28 5.13
CA CYS A 42 14.47 -15.31 4.03
C CYS A 42 15.44 -14.15 4.27
N GLU A 43 16.74 -14.39 4.06
CA GLU A 43 17.79 -13.39 4.30
C GLU A 43 17.90 -12.30 3.21
N SER A 44 17.29 -12.51 2.05
CA SER A 44 17.39 -11.61 0.87
C SER A 44 16.30 -10.53 0.81
N ILE A 45 15.42 -10.43 1.82
CA ILE A 45 14.33 -9.46 1.84
C ILE A 45 14.90 -8.06 2.07
N GLU A 46 14.65 -7.16 1.12
CA GLU A 46 15.07 -5.75 1.15
C GLU A 46 13.87 -4.83 1.44
N LYS A 47 12.66 -5.26 1.10
CA LYS A 47 11.42 -4.47 1.23
C LYS A 47 10.31 -5.31 1.87
N VAL A 48 9.69 -4.77 2.92
CA VAL A 48 8.48 -5.34 3.55
C VAL A 48 7.39 -4.29 3.48
N ILE A 49 6.25 -4.62 2.89
CA ILE A 49 5.11 -3.71 2.74
C ILE A 49 3.97 -4.27 3.56
N SER A 50 3.53 -3.52 4.57
CA SER A 50 2.36 -3.86 5.38
C SER A 50 1.20 -2.94 5.03
N GLU A 51 0.03 -3.53 4.75
CA GLU A 51 -1.22 -2.80 4.51
C GLU A 51 -2.13 -2.78 5.75
N ILE A 52 -1.62 -3.17 6.92
CA ILE A 52 -2.38 -3.24 8.18
C ILE A 52 -2.39 -1.84 8.84
N ASP A 53 -3.56 -1.22 8.99
CA ASP A 53 -3.63 0.13 9.62
C ASP A 53 -3.36 0.09 11.12
N ASN A 54 -3.83 -0.97 11.77
CA ASN A 54 -3.69 -1.22 13.20
C ASN A 54 -2.83 -2.46 13.40
N PRO A 55 -1.50 -2.30 13.56
CA PRO A 55 -0.61 -3.44 13.70
C PRO A 55 -0.99 -4.25 14.94
N ILE A 56 -0.94 -5.58 14.79
CA ILE A 56 -1.01 -6.53 15.89
C ILE A 56 0.39 -7.08 16.13
N ASP A 57 0.63 -7.55 17.36
CA ASP A 57 1.90 -8.16 17.72
C ASP A 57 2.18 -9.36 16.83
N ILE A 58 3.42 -9.42 16.33
CA ILE A 58 3.94 -10.57 15.60
C ILE A 58 5.01 -11.27 16.42
N HIS A 59 5.27 -12.52 16.07
CA HIS A 59 6.37 -13.26 16.66
C HIS A 59 7.69 -12.50 16.49
N ILE A 60 8.50 -12.40 17.55
CA ILE A 60 9.76 -11.64 17.55
C ILE A 60 10.79 -12.17 16.54
N ASN A 61 10.69 -13.46 16.21
CA ASN A 61 11.48 -14.13 15.19
C ASN A 61 10.68 -14.34 13.90
N MET A 62 9.71 -13.47 13.59
CA MET A 62 8.96 -13.57 12.35
C MET A 62 9.89 -13.44 11.13
N PHE A 63 10.89 -12.56 11.23
CA PHE A 63 11.89 -12.31 10.22
C PHE A 63 13.30 -12.68 10.70
N SER A 64 14.23 -12.84 9.75
CA SER A 64 15.65 -13.00 10.06
C SER A 64 16.25 -11.72 10.64
N THR A 65 17.31 -11.84 11.45
CA THR A 65 18.06 -10.67 11.96
C THR A 65 18.57 -9.78 10.83
N LYS A 66 18.99 -10.36 9.69
CA LYS A 66 19.44 -9.59 8.52
C LYS A 66 18.30 -8.77 7.93
N THR A 67 17.09 -9.33 7.86
CA THR A 67 15.89 -8.63 7.38
C THR A 67 15.57 -7.45 8.29
N TYR A 68 15.59 -7.63 9.61
CA TYR A 68 15.35 -6.53 10.55
C TYR A 68 16.34 -5.37 10.42
N LEU A 69 17.61 -5.67 10.12
CA LEU A 69 18.67 -4.67 9.97
C LEU A 69 18.66 -3.98 8.60
N ASN A 70 18.43 -4.73 7.52
CA ASN A 70 18.65 -4.25 6.15
C ASN A 70 17.37 -3.89 5.41
N ALA A 71 16.23 -4.50 5.75
CA ALA A 71 14.99 -4.27 5.03
C ALA A 71 14.30 -2.99 5.47
N THR A 72 13.61 -2.35 4.52
CA THR A 72 12.72 -1.23 4.83
C THR A 72 11.29 -1.72 4.97
N LEU A 73 10.68 -1.44 6.12
CA LEU A 73 9.27 -1.67 6.40
C LEU A 73 8.45 -0.45 5.98
N TYR A 74 7.62 -0.62 4.95
CA TYR A 74 6.65 0.34 4.47
C TYR A 74 5.30 0.07 5.12
N VAL A 75 4.75 1.06 5.80
CA VAL A 75 3.48 0.97 6.55
C VAL A 75 2.47 2.01 6.05
N PRO A 76 1.17 1.87 6.39
CA PRO A 76 0.20 2.88 5.99
C PRO A 76 0.53 4.26 6.57
N LYS A 77 0.22 5.31 5.81
CA LYS A 77 0.49 6.70 6.20
C LYS A 77 -0.05 7.02 7.60
N GLY A 78 0.79 7.62 8.45
CA GLY A 78 0.43 7.99 9.82
C GLY A 78 0.32 6.82 10.80
N THR A 79 0.86 5.64 10.46
CA THR A 79 0.88 4.46 11.35
C THR A 79 2.27 4.10 11.86
N LYS A 80 3.34 4.78 11.40
CA LYS A 80 4.73 4.51 11.77
C LYS A 80 4.97 4.36 13.27
N GLU A 81 4.44 5.27 14.08
CA GLU A 81 4.59 5.22 15.54
C GLU A 81 3.92 3.97 16.16
N ARG A 82 2.77 3.55 15.62
CA ARG A 82 2.08 2.33 16.08
C ARG A 82 2.92 1.09 15.79
N TYR A 83 3.56 1.02 14.63
CA TYR A 83 4.47 -0.07 14.28
C TYR A 83 5.74 -0.08 15.13
N ALA A 84 6.31 1.09 15.40
CA ALA A 84 7.49 1.22 16.25
C ALA A 84 7.22 0.80 17.72
N ALA A 85 5.96 0.88 18.17
CA ALA A 85 5.53 0.43 19.49
C ALA A 85 5.00 -1.02 19.54
N CYS A 86 4.83 -1.68 18.39
CA CYS A 86 4.20 -3.00 18.31
C CYS A 86 5.24 -4.13 18.27
N GLN A 87 5.01 -5.20 19.03
CA GLN A 87 6.00 -6.26 19.21
C GLN A 87 6.35 -6.93 17.89
N GLY A 88 7.66 -7.13 17.68
CA GLY A 88 8.21 -7.78 16.49
C GLY A 88 8.28 -6.88 15.25
N TRP A 89 7.37 -5.90 15.11
CA TRP A 89 7.50 -4.81 14.14
C TRP A 89 8.52 -3.77 14.59
N SER A 90 8.59 -3.49 15.88
CA SER A 90 9.57 -2.59 16.50
C SER A 90 11.04 -3.01 16.26
N ASN A 91 11.28 -4.25 15.82
CA ASN A 91 12.61 -4.77 15.53
C ASN A 91 13.18 -4.27 14.20
N PHE A 92 12.36 -3.73 13.31
CA PHE A 92 12.84 -3.15 12.06
C PHE A 92 13.59 -1.85 12.31
N PHE A 93 14.84 -1.78 11.85
CA PHE A 93 15.65 -0.58 11.95
C PHE A 93 15.16 0.55 11.05
N ASN A 94 14.55 0.21 9.91
CA ASN A 94 14.03 1.18 8.97
C ASN A 94 12.52 1.01 8.77
N ILE A 95 11.75 1.93 9.34
CA ILE A 95 10.29 2.00 9.20
C ILE A 95 9.91 3.34 8.55
N THR A 96 9.15 3.26 7.47
CA THR A 96 8.66 4.43 6.74
C THR A 96 7.18 4.27 6.40
N ASP A 97 6.45 5.36 6.45
CA ASP A 97 5.07 5.47 5.98
C ASP A 97 4.96 6.30 4.69
N GLU A 98 6.11 6.53 4.04
CA GLU A 98 6.21 7.08 2.69
C GLU A 98 5.79 6.05 1.64
N ASP A 99 5.47 6.56 0.45
CA ASP A 99 5.09 5.71 -0.67
C ASP A 99 6.19 4.69 -0.98
N VAL A 100 5.78 3.43 -1.18
CA VAL A 100 6.70 2.38 -1.64
C VAL A 100 7.31 2.88 -2.95
N PRO A 101 8.66 2.91 -3.08
CA PRO A 101 9.31 3.27 -4.32
C PRO A 101 8.96 2.20 -5.36
N THR A 102 7.87 2.43 -6.08
CA THR A 102 7.53 1.68 -7.27
C THR A 102 8.51 2.12 -8.33
N ASN A 103 9.11 1.18 -9.06
CA ASN A 103 9.92 1.51 -10.25
C ASN A 103 9.07 2.05 -11.43
N ILE A 104 7.88 2.54 -11.12
CA ILE A 104 6.92 3.21 -11.97
C ILE A 104 7.16 4.70 -11.74
N GLY A 105 7.67 5.38 -12.76
CA GLY A 105 7.83 6.84 -12.72
C GLY A 105 6.50 7.49 -12.33
N THR A 106 6.56 8.48 -11.44
CA THR A 106 5.40 9.22 -10.95
C THR A 106 4.50 9.63 -12.11
N VAL A 107 3.28 9.08 -12.18
CA VAL A 107 2.26 9.57 -13.11
C VAL A 107 1.91 10.97 -12.64
N LYS A 108 2.47 11.99 -13.30
CA LYS A 108 1.97 13.36 -13.15
C LYS A 108 0.55 13.38 -13.69
N VAL A 109 -0.42 13.14 -12.82
CA VAL A 109 -1.80 13.49 -13.10
C VAL A 109 -1.77 15.01 -13.23
N LYS A 110 -1.83 15.52 -14.48
CA LYS A 110 -2.12 16.93 -14.68
C LYS A 110 -3.42 17.18 -13.94
N SER A 111 -3.39 18.05 -12.92
CA SER A 111 -4.61 18.58 -12.33
C SER A 111 -5.45 19.11 -13.49
N ASP A 112 -6.52 18.37 -13.83
CA ASP A 112 -7.40 18.78 -14.92
C ASP A 112 -8.02 20.10 -14.48
N SER A 113 -7.81 21.18 -15.22
CA SER A 113 -8.46 22.45 -14.94
C SER A 113 -9.93 22.36 -15.36
N GLU A 114 -10.80 23.17 -14.74
CA GLU A 114 -12.19 23.29 -15.19
C GLU A 114 -12.23 23.55 -16.70
N CYS A 115 -13.01 22.75 -17.41
CA CYS A 115 -13.21 22.89 -18.84
C CYS A 115 -14.63 23.38 -19.10
N TYR A 116 -14.77 24.49 -19.83
CA TYR A 116 -16.05 25.05 -20.25
C TYR A 116 -16.40 24.53 -21.64
N TYR A 117 -17.65 24.15 -21.88
CA TYR A 117 -18.14 23.71 -23.17
C TYR A 117 -19.40 24.48 -23.56
N ASP A 118 -19.49 24.84 -24.85
CA ASP A 118 -20.72 25.37 -25.42
C ASP A 118 -21.69 24.23 -25.81
N LEU A 119 -22.90 24.59 -26.27
CA LEU A 119 -23.94 23.62 -26.67
C LEU A 119 -23.56 22.80 -27.91
N TRP A 120 -22.50 23.19 -28.61
CA TRP A 120 -21.93 22.46 -29.74
C TRP A 120 -20.75 21.56 -29.31
N GLY A 121 -20.47 21.46 -28.01
CA GLY A 121 -19.41 20.62 -27.46
C GLY A 121 -18.00 21.18 -27.64
N ARG A 122 -17.84 22.44 -28.04
CA ARG A 122 -16.51 23.06 -28.23
C ARG A 122 -15.98 23.54 -26.89
N LYS A 123 -14.70 23.25 -26.62
CA LYS A 123 -13.98 23.68 -25.41
C LYS A 123 -13.71 25.19 -25.44
N GLN A 124 -14.01 25.86 -24.34
CA GLN A 124 -13.84 27.28 -24.12
C GLN A 124 -12.91 27.53 -22.92
N THR A 125 -12.19 28.65 -22.94
CA THR A 125 -11.25 29.05 -21.88
C THR A 125 -11.91 29.88 -20.78
N TYR A 126 -13.19 30.29 -20.96
CA TYR A 126 -13.96 31.06 -19.98
C TYR A 126 -15.47 30.79 -20.13
N SER A 127 -16.23 31.07 -19.07
CA SER A 127 -17.70 31.02 -19.07
C SER A 127 -18.28 32.18 -19.88
N GLN A 128 -19.12 31.87 -20.87
CA GLN A 128 -19.83 32.85 -21.71
C GLN A 128 -21.24 33.13 -21.16
N LYS A 129 -21.82 34.28 -21.52
CA LYS A 129 -23.23 34.60 -21.23
C LYS A 129 -24.14 33.54 -21.87
N GLY A 130 -25.13 33.08 -21.11
CA GLY A 130 -26.00 31.98 -21.49
C GLY A 130 -25.58 30.65 -20.86
N ILE A 131 -25.92 29.56 -21.52
CA ILE A 131 -25.73 28.21 -21.00
C ILE A 131 -24.31 27.72 -21.30
N THR A 132 -23.54 27.41 -20.25
CA THR A 132 -22.22 26.78 -20.33
C THR A 132 -22.23 25.43 -19.61
N ILE A 133 -21.63 24.39 -20.20
CA ILE A 133 -21.40 23.10 -19.53
C ILE A 133 -20.00 23.13 -18.93
N VAL A 134 -19.87 22.90 -17.63
CA VAL A 134 -18.59 22.90 -16.90
C VAL A 134 -18.26 21.48 -16.49
N ARG A 135 -17.08 21.00 -16.89
CA ARG A 135 -16.48 19.75 -16.39
C ARG A 135 -15.46 20.08 -15.33
N PHE A 136 -15.65 19.52 -14.14
CA PHE A 136 -14.80 19.72 -12.98
C PHE A 136 -13.69 18.66 -12.91
N PRO A 137 -12.60 18.95 -12.17
CA PRO A 137 -11.49 18.02 -11.98
C PRO A 137 -11.90 16.71 -11.29
N ASP A 138 -12.96 16.73 -10.48
CA ASP A 138 -13.55 15.57 -9.80
C ASP A 138 -14.39 14.69 -10.73
N GLY A 139 -14.45 15.01 -12.02
CA GLY A 139 -15.23 14.30 -13.03
C GLY A 139 -16.70 14.69 -13.08
N THR A 140 -17.18 15.57 -12.20
CA THR A 140 -18.56 16.04 -12.23
C THR A 140 -18.79 17.02 -13.39
N VAL A 141 -20.02 17.05 -13.89
CA VAL A 141 -20.43 17.94 -14.98
C VAL A 141 -21.66 18.73 -14.55
N ARG A 142 -21.64 20.06 -14.75
CA ARG A 142 -22.77 20.94 -14.44
C ARG A 142 -23.11 21.86 -15.60
N LYS A 143 -24.39 22.19 -15.74
CA LYS A 143 -24.88 23.23 -16.64
C LYS A 143 -25.05 24.52 -15.85
N ILE A 144 -24.33 25.55 -16.21
CA ILE A 144 -24.38 26.87 -15.55
C ILE A 144 -25.04 27.86 -16.51
N TYR A 145 -25.97 28.66 -16.01
CA TYR A 145 -26.56 29.79 -16.71
C TYR A 145 -26.00 31.08 -16.11
N LYS A 146 -25.48 31.97 -16.96
CA LYS A 146 -24.83 33.22 -16.55
C LYS A 146 -25.33 34.41 -17.36
#